data_AF-A0A354V4X1-F1
#
_entry.id   AF-A0A354V4X1-F1
#
_cell.length_a   1.000
_cell.length_b   1.000
_cell.length_c   1.000
_cell.angle_alpha   90.00
_cell.angle_beta   90.00
_cell.angle_gamma   90.00
#
_symmetry.space_group_name_H-M   'P 1'
#
loop_
_entity.id
_entity.type
_entity.pdbx_description
1 polymer ?
#
loop_
_entity_poly.entity_id
_entity_poly.type
_entity_poly.pdbx_seq_one_letter_code
_entity_poly.pdbx_strand_id
1 'polypeptide(L)'
;NIGNSAVTSGVAEEVEKLVWSTRWGADTVMDLSTGRNIHNIRSWIMRNSAVPIGTVPIYQALEKVDGDPTKLDWEVFKDTL
;
A
#
# COMPACT_ATOMS: atom_id res chain seq x y z
N ASN A 1 -9.96 -4.34 -1.19
CA ASN A 1 -8.68 -4.12 -0.48
C ASN A 1 -7.66 -5.13 -0.96
N ILE A 2 -6.47 -4.64 -1.29
CA ILE A 2 -5.31 -5.45 -1.65
C ILE A 2 -4.13 -5.00 -0.76
N GLY A 3 -2.97 -5.63 -0.90
CA GLY A 3 -1.79 -5.24 -0.16
C GLY A 3 -0.87 -6.42 0.12
N ASN A 4 0.43 -6.16 0.00
CA ASN A 4 1.47 -7.07 0.42
C ASN A 4 1.53 -7.18 1.94
N SER A 5 1.89 -8.37 2.44
CA SER A 5 2.18 -8.56 3.87
C SER A 5 3.66 -8.88 4.07
N ALA A 6 4.13 -8.77 5.31
CA ALA A 6 5.50 -9.16 5.67
C ALA A 6 5.85 -10.63 5.35
N VAL A 7 4.86 -11.47 5.07
CA VAL A 7 5.00 -12.93 4.92
C VAL A 7 4.79 -13.37 3.46
N THR A 8 3.98 -12.65 2.69
CA THR A 8 3.61 -13.02 1.32
C THR A 8 3.22 -11.80 0.47
N SER A 9 3.71 -11.85 -0.78
CA SER A 9 3.31 -11.10 -1.99
C SER A 9 4.47 -10.34 -2.68
N GLY A 10 4.33 -10.18 -3.99
CA GLY A 10 5.22 -9.44 -4.87
C GLY A 10 4.43 -8.53 -5.82
N VAL A 11 5.14 -7.68 -6.57
CA VAL A 11 4.54 -6.68 -7.46
C VAL A 11 3.49 -7.28 -8.41
N ALA A 12 3.82 -8.41 -9.06
CA ALA A 12 2.93 -9.04 -10.04
C ALA A 12 1.60 -9.49 -9.42
N GLU A 13 1.65 -10.04 -8.21
CA GLU A 13 0.48 -10.56 -7.52
C GLU A 13 -0.46 -9.42 -7.08
N GLU A 14 0.09 -8.30 -6.57
CA GLU A 14 -0.73 -7.14 -6.20
C GLU A 14 -1.37 -6.46 -7.42
N VAL A 15 -0.66 -6.41 -8.55
CA VAL A 15 -1.23 -5.92 -9.82
C VAL A 15 -2.32 -6.86 -10.34
N GLU A 16 -2.15 -8.18 -10.23
CA GLU A 16 -3.18 -9.14 -10.58
C GLU A 16 -4.44 -8.97 -9.71
N LYS A 17 -4.27 -8.83 -8.39
CA LYS A 17 -5.38 -8.57 -7.45
C LYS A 17 -6.12 -7.27 -7.79
N LEU A 18 -5.41 -6.21 -8.18
CA LEU A 18 -6.01 -4.97 -8.67
C LEU A 18 -6.90 -5.22 -9.89
N VAL A 19 -6.33 -5.83 -10.94
CA VAL A 19 -7.06 -6.11 -12.20
C VAL A 19 -8.27 -6.98 -11.93
N TRP A 20 -8.11 -8.03 -11.11
CA TRP A 20 -9.18 -8.94 -10.74
C TRP A 20 -10.31 -8.21 -10.01
N SER A 21 -9.97 -7.37 -9.03
CA SER A 21 -10.95 -6.59 -8.26
C SER A 21 -11.74 -5.65 -9.17
N THR A 22 -11.07 -4.91 -10.04
CA THR A 22 -11.74 -3.98 -10.97
C THR A 22 -12.60 -4.71 -12.00
N ARG A 23 -12.15 -5.88 -12.47
CA ARG A 23 -12.91 -6.71 -13.43
C ARG A 23 -14.27 -7.16 -12.87
N TRP A 24 -14.34 -7.39 -11.56
CA TRP A 24 -15.55 -7.82 -10.86
C TRP A 24 -16.33 -6.66 -10.22
N GLY A 25 -16.05 -5.41 -10.61
CA GLY A 25 -16.88 -4.26 -10.26
C GLY A 25 -16.43 -3.47 -9.03
N ALA A 26 -15.18 -3.60 -8.58
CA ALA A 26 -14.67 -2.70 -7.55
C ALA A 26 -14.51 -1.27 -8.08
N ASP A 27 -15.29 -0.33 -7.54
CA ASP A 27 -15.24 1.10 -7.91
C ASP A 27 -14.00 1.82 -7.35
N THR A 28 -13.43 1.32 -6.26
CA THR A 28 -12.20 1.82 -5.63
C THR A 28 -11.39 0.67 -5.06
N VAL A 29 -10.08 0.84 -4.95
CA VAL A 29 -9.19 -0.15 -4.32
C VAL A 29 -8.28 0.54 -3.31
N MET A 30 -8.13 -0.03 -2.13
CA MET A 30 -7.14 0.42 -1.15
C MET A 30 -5.92 -0.51 -1.15
N ASP A 31 -4.73 0.08 -1.27
CA ASP A 31 -3.45 -0.58 -1.00
C ASP A 31 -3.16 -0.48 0.50
N LEU A 32 -3.32 -1.61 1.20
CA LEU A 32 -3.08 -1.76 2.63
C LEU A 32 -1.76 -2.51 2.90
N SER A 33 -0.80 -2.44 1.97
CA SER A 33 0.50 -3.11 2.11
C SER A 33 1.20 -2.72 3.40
N THR A 34 1.76 -3.71 4.09
CA THR A 34 2.65 -3.58 5.26
C THR A 34 4.00 -4.22 4.98
N GLY A 35 5.02 -3.92 5.79
CA GLY A 35 6.36 -4.45 5.62
C GLY A 35 7.19 -3.79 4.52
N ARG A 36 8.04 -4.59 3.85
CA ARG A 36 9.05 -4.08 2.90
C ARG A 36 8.45 -3.73 1.54
N ASN A 37 9.12 -2.82 0.82
CA ASN A 37 8.84 -2.45 -0.58
C ASN A 37 7.46 -1.81 -0.87
N ILE A 38 6.77 -1.27 0.15
CA ILE A 38 5.47 -0.60 0.00
C ILE A 38 5.49 0.43 -1.13
N HIS A 39 6.52 1.30 -1.19
CA HIS A 39 6.60 2.36 -2.19
C HIS A 39 6.68 1.81 -3.63
N ASN A 40 7.48 0.76 -3.84
CA ASN A 40 7.66 0.16 -5.16
C ASN A 40 6.37 -0.52 -5.64
N ILE A 41 5.75 -1.33 -4.78
CA ILE A 41 4.50 -2.03 -5.09
C ILE A 41 3.39 -1.02 -5.42
N ARG A 42 3.25 0.03 -4.60
CA ARG A 42 2.24 1.06 -4.82
C ARG A 42 2.44 1.81 -6.14
N SER A 43 3.68 2.09 -6.54
CA SER A 43 3.97 2.72 -7.83
C SER A 43 3.44 1.90 -9.01
N TRP A 44 3.58 0.57 -8.95
CA TRP A 44 3.01 -0.33 -9.95
C TRP A 44 1.48 -0.37 -9.92
N ILE A 45 0.87 -0.45 -8.73
CA ILE A 45 -0.59 -0.40 -8.57
C ILE A 45 -1.15 0.90 -9.17
N MET A 46 -0.61 2.05 -8.78
CA MET A 46 -1.11 3.36 -9.24
C MET A 46 -0.98 3.53 -10.75
N ARG A 47 0.11 3.06 -11.36
CA ARG A 47 0.32 3.16 -12.81
C ARG A 47 -0.56 2.23 -13.64
N ASN A 48 -1.14 1.20 -13.02
CA ASN A 48 -2.00 0.22 -13.69
C ASN A 48 -3.47 0.29 -13.25
N SER A 49 -3.83 1.21 -12.35
CA SER A 49 -5.21 1.36 -11.88
C SER A 49 -6.01 2.30 -12.76
N ALA A 50 -7.19 1.84 -13.18
CA ALA A 50 -8.21 2.68 -13.81
C ALA A 50 -9.21 3.28 -12.80
N VAL A 51 -9.11 2.89 -11.52
CA VAL A 51 -9.99 3.34 -10.43
C VAL A 51 -9.21 4.09 -9.34
N PRO A 52 -9.86 4.93 -8.51
CA PRO A 52 -9.20 5.58 -7.39
C PRO A 52 -8.50 4.60 -6.45
N ILE A 53 -7.27 4.93 -6.07
CA ILE A 53 -6.46 4.18 -5.11
C ILE A 53 -6.42 4.90 -3.76
N GLY A 54 -6.86 4.22 -2.71
CA GLY A 54 -6.72 4.65 -1.32
C GLY A 54 -5.51 4.02 -0.63
N THR A 55 -5.01 4.68 0.41
CA THR A 55 -3.97 4.14 1.30
C THR A 55 -4.27 4.53 2.74
N VAL A 56 -3.56 3.94 3.70
CA VAL A 56 -3.55 4.38 5.10
C VAL A 56 -2.12 4.81 5.44
N PRO A 57 -1.78 6.12 5.38
CA PRO A 57 -0.40 6.59 5.50
C PRO A 57 0.31 6.14 6.79
N ILE A 58 -0.43 5.93 7.88
CA ILE A 58 0.15 5.51 9.15
C ILE A 58 0.85 4.15 9.09
N TYR A 59 0.45 3.25 8.18
CA TYR A 59 1.10 1.94 8.03
C TYR A 59 2.53 2.10 7.49
N GLN A 60 2.71 2.96 6.48
CA GLN A 60 4.03 3.26 5.95
C GLN A 60 4.85 4.11 6.94
N ALA A 61 4.22 5.03 7.67
CA ALA A 61 4.90 5.81 8.71
C ALA A 61 5.45 4.90 9.82
N LEU A 62 4.68 3.89 10.23
CA LEU A 62 5.11 2.91 11.24
C LEU A 62 6.29 2.06 10.75
N GLU A 63 6.32 1.69 9.46
CA GLU A 63 7.47 1.00 8.87
C GLU A 63 8.73 1.89 8.83
N LYS A 64 8.59 3.21 8.63
CA LYS A 64 9.74 4.13 8.67
C LYS A 64 10.40 4.22 10.04
N VAL A 65 9.71 3.79 11.10
CA VAL A 65 10.22 3.75 12.47
C VAL A 65 10.41 2.31 12.98
N ASP A 66 10.61 1.37 12.07
CA ASP A 66 10.87 -0.06 12.35
C ASP A 66 9.79 -0.71 13.24
N GLY A 67 8.54 -0.26 13.13
CA GLY A 67 7.42 -0.80 13.89
C GLY A 67 7.28 -0.28 15.33
N ASP A 68 8.12 0.68 15.76
CA ASP A 68 8.04 1.27 17.10
C ASP A 68 7.08 2.48 17.11
N PRO A 69 5.85 2.33 17.66
CA PRO A 69 4.87 3.41 17.64
C PRO A 69 5.27 4.60 18.50
N THR A 70 6.20 4.44 19.45
CA THR A 70 6.67 5.53 20.32
C THR A 70 7.59 6.51 19.59
N LYS A 71 8.14 6.10 18.45
CA LYS A 71 8.98 6.91 17.57
C LYS A 71 8.20 7.63 16.47
N LEU A 72 6.89 7.44 16.39
CA LEU A 72 6.04 8.18 15.47
C LEU A 72 5.92 9.64 15.93
N ASP A 73 6.22 10.55 15.02
CA ASP A 73 5.99 11.98 15.21
C ASP A 73 5.37 12.59 13.94
N TRP A 74 5.13 13.91 13.99
CA TRP A 74 4.57 14.64 12.88
C TRP A 74 5.49 14.65 11.65
N GLU A 75 6.81 14.71 11.82
CA GLU A 75 7.73 14.79 10.68
C GLU A 75 7.76 13.46 9.91
N VAL A 76 7.74 12.33 10.62
CA VAL A 76 7.62 11.00 9.99
C VAL A 76 6.31 10.86 9.23
N PHE A 77 5.18 11.32 9.81
CA PHE A 77 3.89 11.24 9.15
C PHE A 77 3.81 12.17 7.93
N LYS A 78 4.28 13.40 8.06
CA LYS A 78 4.33 14.40 6.98
C LYS A 78 5.18 13.93 5.80
N ASP A 79 6.33 13.32 6.04
CA ASP A 79 7.17 12.72 4.98
C ASP A 79 6.49 11.51 4.31
N THR A 80 5.43 10.97 4.92
CA THR A 80 4.68 9.83 4.36
C THR A 80 3.50 10.26 3.48
N LEU A 81 3.02 11.50 3.61
CA LEU A 81 1.95 12.09 2.80
C LEU A 81 2.47 12.53 1.42
#